data_AF-A0A724EGC6-F1
#
_entry.id   AF-A0A724EGC6-F1
#
_cell.length_a   1.000
_cell.length_b   1.000
_cell.length_c   1.000
_cell.angle_alpha   90.00
_cell.angle_beta   90.00
_cell.angle_gamma   90.00
#
_symmetry.space_group_name_H-M   'P 1'
#
loop_
_entity.id
_entity.type
_entity.pdbx_description
1 polymer ?
#
loop_
_entity_poly.entity_id
_entity_poly.type
_entity_poly.pdbx_seq_one_letter_code
_entity_poly.pdbx_strand_id
1 'polypeptide(L)'
;FYACPRASVFYGTALDADLRTRGVSTLVMAGISTTGVVLSSVAWASDADYDVRLVQDCCYDPDRDAHEALLRSGFGGRVQVV
;
A
#
# COMPACT_ATOMS: atom_id res chain seq x y z
N PHE A 1 -8.21 -13.34 -8.31
CA PHE A 1 -8.79 -12.32 -7.41
C PHE A 1 -8.60 -12.80 -5.98
N TYR A 2 -8.00 -11.98 -5.12
CA TYR A 2 -7.79 -12.32 -3.71
C TYR A 2 -8.99 -11.85 -2.89
N ALA A 3 -9.50 -12.70 -2.00
CA ALA A 3 -10.44 -12.27 -0.97
C ALA A 3 -9.62 -11.73 0.21
N CYS A 4 -9.74 -10.43 0.51
CA CYS A 4 -8.95 -9.76 1.53
C CYS A 4 -9.81 -9.55 2.79
N PRO A 5 -9.69 -10.39 3.83
CA PRO A 5 -10.55 -10.30 5.01
C PRO A 5 -10.13 -9.20 6.00
N ARG A 6 -8.99 -8.54 5.76
CA ARG A 6 -8.39 -7.52 6.64
C ARG A 6 -7.91 -6.33 5.81
N ALA A 7 -7.49 -5.27 6.51
CA ALA A 7 -7.07 -4.02 5.88
C ALA A 7 -5.80 -4.17 5.01
N SER A 8 -4.82 -4.96 5.42
CA SER A 8 -3.69 -5.30 4.53
C SER A 8 -4.12 -6.35 3.51
N VAL A 9 -3.91 -6.08 2.22
CA VAL A 9 -4.21 -7.02 1.12
C VAL A 9 -3.38 -8.30 1.17
N PHE A 10 -2.31 -8.32 1.97
CA PHE A 10 -1.43 -9.47 2.14
C PHE A 10 -1.90 -10.41 3.25
N TYR A 11 -2.69 -9.91 4.21
CA TYR A 11 -3.06 -10.72 5.36
C TYR A 11 -4.02 -11.83 4.97
N GLY A 12 -3.57 -13.09 5.12
CA GLY A 12 -4.36 -14.27 4.80
C GLY A 12 -4.58 -14.49 3.30
N THR A 13 -3.76 -13.88 2.44
CA THR A 13 -3.82 -14.05 0.98
C THR A 13 -2.53 -14.69 0.45
N ALA A 14 -2.59 -15.27 -0.75
CA ALA A 14 -1.42 -15.82 -1.44
C ALA A 14 -0.62 -14.74 -2.22
N LEU A 15 -0.98 -13.46 -2.09
CA LEU A 15 -0.48 -12.39 -2.94
C LEU A 15 1.05 -12.25 -2.89
N ASP A 16 1.67 -12.29 -1.71
CA ASP A 16 3.14 -12.21 -1.59
C ASP A 16 3.83 -13.39 -2.27
N ALA A 17 3.36 -14.61 -2.03
CA ALA A 17 3.93 -15.81 -2.64
C ALA A 17 3.83 -15.75 -4.18
N ASP A 18 2.70 -15.29 -4.71
CA ASP A 18 2.47 -15.14 -6.15
C ASP A 18 3.40 -14.07 -6.77
N LEU A 19 3.59 -12.94 -6.09
CA LEU A 19 4.48 -11.86 -6.52
C LEU A 19 5.94 -12.33 -6.53
N ARG A 20 6.40 -12.97 -5.45
CA ARG A 20 7.77 -13.48 -5.32
C ARG A 20 8.08 -14.57 -6.35
N THR A 21 7.14 -15.48 -6.60
CA THR A 21 7.29 -16.52 -7.63
C THR A 21 7.49 -15.92 -9.03
N ARG A 22 6.97 -14.72 -9.26
CA ARG A 22 7.12 -13.96 -10.51
C ARG A 22 8.35 -13.04 -10.52
N GLY A 23 9.14 -13.02 -9.44
CA GLY A 23 10.30 -12.13 -9.31
C GLY A 23 9.93 -10.65 -9.19
N VAL A 24 8.71 -10.32 -8.76
CA VAL A 24 8.28 -8.94 -8.56
C VAL A 24 8.89 -8.41 -7.26
N SER A 25 9.59 -7.29 -7.35
CA SER A 25 10.17 -6.56 -6.20
C SER A 25 9.65 -5.13 -6.07
N THR A 26 8.94 -4.63 -7.07
CA THR A 26 8.38 -3.27 -7.09
C THR A 26 6.87 -3.33 -7.16
N LEU A 27 6.20 -2.55 -6.31
CA LEU A 27 4.75 -2.43 -6.28
C LEU A 27 4.33 -1.00 -6.58
N VAL A 28 3.51 -0.82 -7.61
CA VAL A 28 2.75 0.42 -7.83
C VAL A 28 1.38 0.22 -7.21
N MET A 29 1.03 1.06 -6.26
CA MET A 29 -0.18 0.94 -5.45
C MET A 29 -1.07 2.19 -5.59
N ALA A 30 -2.36 1.97 -5.40
CA ALA A 30 -3.40 2.99 -5.33
C ALA A 30 -4.62 2.39 -4.63
N GLY A 31 -5.52 3.22 -4.08
CA GLY A 31 -6.77 2.70 -3.51
C GLY A 31 -7.41 3.55 -2.43
N ILE A 32 -8.39 2.94 -1.75
CA ILE A 32 -9.27 3.60 -0.78
C ILE A 32 -9.46 2.68 0.44
N SER A 33 -9.36 3.16 1.68
CA SER A 33 -8.95 4.51 2.08
C SER A 33 -7.43 4.63 2.27
N THR A 34 -6.91 5.84 2.14
CA THR A 34 -5.47 6.16 2.23
C THR A 34 -4.93 5.86 3.63
N THR A 35 -5.68 6.26 4.66
CA THR A 35 -5.36 6.06 6.09
C THR A 35 -5.68 4.64 6.58
N GLY A 36 -6.41 3.84 5.79
CA GLY A 36 -6.85 2.50 6.17
C GLY A 36 -6.10 1.40 5.42
N VAL A 37 -6.73 0.91 4.35
CA VAL A 37 -6.26 -0.24 3.55
C VAL A 37 -4.92 0.06 2.89
N VAL A 38 -4.77 1.27 2.32
CA VAL A 38 -3.53 1.68 1.65
C VAL A 38 -2.39 1.75 2.67
N LEU A 39 -2.55 2.50 3.77
CA LEU A 39 -1.58 2.55 4.87
C LEU A 39 -1.15 1.15 5.33
N SER A 40 -2.12 0.29 5.64
CA SER A 40 -1.87 -1.05 6.17
C SER A 40 -1.11 -1.93 5.17
N SER A 41 -1.43 -1.81 3.89
CA SER A 41 -0.80 -2.60 2.83
C SER A 41 0.59 -2.09 2.48
N VAL A 42 0.79 -0.77 2.44
CA VAL A 42 2.09 -0.11 2.21
C VAL A 42 3.06 -0.45 3.34
N ALA A 43 2.61 -0.37 4.60
CA ALA A 43 3.45 -0.72 5.74
C ALA A 43 3.94 -2.17 5.64
N TRP A 44 3.03 -3.11 5.39
CA TRP A 44 3.39 -4.52 5.22
C TRP A 44 4.34 -4.73 4.03
N ALA A 45 4.07 -4.12 2.88
CA ALA A 45 4.89 -4.26 1.67
C ALA A 45 6.31 -3.72 1.89
N SER A 46 6.43 -2.58 2.58
CA SER A 46 7.73 -2.02 2.95
C SER A 46 8.50 -2.94 3.90
N ASP A 47 7.83 -3.52 4.90
CA ASP A 47 8.44 -4.48 5.83
C ASP A 47 8.86 -5.79 5.13
N ALA A 48 8.24 -6.11 3.99
CA ALA A 48 8.53 -7.28 3.17
C ALA A 48 9.53 -7.01 2.03
N ASP A 49 10.25 -5.88 2.08
CA ASP A 49 11.29 -5.44 1.15
C ASP A 49 10.83 -5.11 -0.28
N TYR A 50 9.54 -4.79 -0.49
CA TYR A 50 9.08 -4.26 -1.77
C TYR A 50 9.45 -2.79 -1.93
N ASP A 51 9.88 -2.39 -3.12
CA ASP A 51 9.99 -0.99 -3.54
C ASP A 51 8.59 -0.46 -3.88
N VAL A 52 8.00 0.31 -2.96
CA VAL A 52 6.60 0.76 -3.06
C VAL A 52 6.52 2.16 -3.66
N ARG A 53 5.68 2.30 -4.70
CA ARG A 53 5.28 3.57 -5.33
C ARG A 53 3.78 3.77 -5.18
N LEU A 54 3.35 4.88 -4.59
CA LEU A 54 1.93 5.17 -4.37
C LEU A 54 1.47 6.30 -5.29
N VAL A 55 0.50 6.02 -6.18
CA VAL A 55 -0.07 7.02 -7.08
C VAL A 55 -1.10 7.86 -6.33
N GLN A 56 -0.74 9.06 -5.92
CA GLN A 56 -1.59 9.88 -5.04
C GLN A 56 -2.92 10.25 -5.68
N ASP A 57 -2.93 10.54 -6.99
CA ASP A 57 -4.13 10.94 -7.74
C ASP A 57 -5.14 9.81 -7.87
N CYS A 58 -4.76 8.58 -7.53
CA CYS A 58 -5.61 7.39 -7.50
C CYS A 58 -5.90 6.91 -6.07
N CYS A 59 -5.63 7.75 -5.07
CA CYS A 59 -5.95 7.50 -3.67
C CYS A 59 -7.07 8.40 -3.18
N TYR A 60 -7.83 7.92 -2.20
CA TYR A 60 -8.88 8.73 -1.56
C TYR A 60 -8.96 8.43 -0.07
N ASP A 61 -9.41 9.41 0.70
CA ASP A 61 -9.81 9.26 2.10
C ASP A 61 -10.96 10.23 2.40
N PRO A 62 -11.96 9.85 3.23
CA PRO A 62 -12.95 10.80 3.71
C PRO A 62 -12.36 11.91 4.60
N ASP A 63 -11.27 11.64 5.33
CA ASP A 63 -10.55 12.67 6.09
C ASP A 63 -9.42 13.25 5.24
N ARG A 64 -9.68 14.43 4.67
CA ARG A 64 -8.72 15.10 3.79
C ARG A 64 -7.46 15.54 4.53
N ASP A 65 -7.55 15.96 5.78
CA ASP A 65 -6.38 16.44 6.52
C ASP A 65 -5.45 15.27 6.84
N ALA A 66 -6.01 14.13 7.24
CA ALA A 66 -5.27 12.90 7.45
C ALA A 66 -4.67 12.35 6.15
N HIS A 67 -5.43 12.35 5.04
CA HIS A 67 -4.95 11.95 3.72
C HIS A 67 -3.69 12.72 3.31
N GLU A 68 -3.79 14.05 3.35
CA GLU A 68 -2.74 14.96 2.92
C GLU A 68 -1.51 14.89 3.83
N ALA A 69 -1.70 14.81 5.15
CA ALA A 69 -0.60 14.64 6.10
C ALA A 69 0.18 13.35 5.84
N LEU A 70 -0.54 12.27 5.54
CA LEU A 70 0.03 10.96 5.36
C LEU A 70 0.78 10.85 4.03
N LEU A 71 0.22 11.36 2.93
CA LEU A 71 0.90 11.48 1.63
C LEU A 71 2.17 12.34 1.74
N ARG A 72 2.08 13.53 2.35
CA ARG A 72 3.26 14.41 2.54
C ARG A 72 4.39 13.75 3.31
N SER A 73 4.07 12.85 4.25
CA SER A 73 5.08 12.16 5.04
C SER A 73 5.85 11.08 4.27
N GLY A 74 5.43 10.70 3.05
CA GLY A 74 5.95 9.51 2.36
C GLY A 74 5.84 8.24 3.22
N PHE A 75 4.86 8.23 4.12
CA PHE A 75 4.65 7.25 5.19
C PHE A 75 5.91 6.90 5.99
N GLY A 76 6.68 7.91 6.38
CA GLY A 76 7.87 7.75 7.21
C GLY A 76 9.04 7.09 6.47
N GLY A 77 9.13 7.31 5.15
CA GLY A 77 10.17 6.75 4.29
C GLY A 77 9.86 5.35 3.75
N ARG A 78 8.66 4.82 4.00
CA ARG A 78 8.22 3.50 3.54
C ARG A 78 7.78 3.45 2.08
N VAL A 79 7.44 4.60 1.50
CA VAL A 79 6.87 4.67 0.15
C VAL A 79 7.31 5.92 -0.58
N GLN A 80 7.55 5.77 -1.88
CA GLN A 80 7.67 6.92 -2.77
C GLN A 80 6.27 7.31 -3.25
N VAL A 81 5.82 8.51 -2.90
CA VAL A 81 4.57 9.06 -3.44
C VAL A 81 4.86 9.65 -4.83
N VAL A 82 4.05 9.25 -5.81
CA VAL A 82 4.16 9.64 -7.23
C VAL A 82 2.86 10.24 -7.75
#